data_AF-A0A2E0VGC6-F1
#
_entry.id   AF-A0A2E0VGC6-F1
#
_cell.length_a   1.000
_cell.length_b   1.000
_cell.length_c   1.000
_cell.angle_alpha   90.00
_cell.angle_beta   90.00
_cell.angle_gamma   90.00
#
_symmetry.space_group_name_H-M   'P 1'
#
loop_
_entity.id
_entity.type
_entity.pdbx_description
1 polymer ?
#
loop_
_entity_poly.entity_id
_entity_poly.type
_entity_poly.pdbx_seq_one_letter_code
_entity_poly.pdbx_strand_id
1 'polypeptide(L)'
;MNKKTMHLSIIAALALPLTGIAAPATLVSDEVSLRAALDAGQSHIIVSPGTGNISVTEPLVYGGEAMLKLDGHGLVINAGDLAGQPVLHLSNGADADLSDLSIVGPGGYSIENTGGGKGIFVEVPETREGIVNVKLTNVLVSNTGNHGVHISDCSLGDDCGGGQGGGGDGSPASIHVELTNVTIDGAGFGKQDADGIRVDDRGDGGIVFNATGSTFVNVGGDGVELDEGNEGDVQINVRNSHFENNGAYCSDEFVDDPLALDPACNDDGDPDVDDAFDIDEAGPGSILGNVTNVDIIANYDEGLDFDSEGEGSNNAIDLDFINIYARNNADEAIKVSEEGGASVRVYMRNIDIGGDVEVEEEDEGDLQVSINASRIGDDLKLSEEGDGNGNVKLRGTTIDDDKDFNNIDEI
;
A
#
# COMPACT_ATOMS: atom_id res chain seq x y z
N MET A 1 65.58 31.87 -26.43
CA MET A 1 64.37 32.50 -27.00
C MET A 1 63.18 31.93 -26.26
N ASN A 2 62.52 32.77 -25.47
CA ASN A 2 61.61 32.38 -24.38
C ASN A 2 60.26 31.87 -24.87
N LYS A 3 59.81 30.78 -24.25
CA LYS A 3 58.46 30.20 -24.34
C LYS A 3 57.42 31.20 -23.82
N LYS A 4 56.34 31.39 -24.58
CA LYS A 4 55.13 32.08 -24.13
C LYS A 4 54.23 31.09 -23.39
N THR A 5 53.91 31.41 -22.15
CA THR A 5 52.90 30.73 -21.33
C THR A 5 51.54 31.37 -21.61
N MET A 6 50.54 30.55 -21.92
CA MET A 6 49.15 30.94 -22.15
C MET A 6 48.39 30.67 -20.84
N HIS A 7 47.84 31.70 -20.21
CA HIS A 7 46.98 31.55 -19.03
C HIS A 7 45.52 31.44 -19.47
N LEU A 8 44.91 30.32 -19.13
CA LEU A 8 43.49 30.04 -19.27
C LEU A 8 42.82 30.44 -17.94
N SER A 9 41.95 31.45 -17.96
CA SER A 9 41.16 31.86 -16.79
C SER A 9 39.88 31.03 -16.74
N ILE A 10 39.79 30.14 -15.75
CA ILE A 10 38.54 29.45 -15.38
C ILE A 10 37.76 30.42 -14.49
N ILE A 11 36.60 30.88 -14.97
CA ILE A 11 35.61 31.59 -14.16
C ILE A 11 34.73 30.51 -13.53
N ALA A 12 34.98 30.18 -12.26
CA ALA A 12 34.06 29.40 -11.45
C ALA A 12 32.91 30.32 -11.00
N ALA A 13 31.72 30.13 -11.57
CA ALA A 13 30.51 30.73 -11.04
C ALA A 13 30.13 29.97 -9.76
N LEU A 14 30.37 30.58 -8.59
CA LEU A 14 29.74 30.13 -7.35
C LEU A 14 28.23 30.38 -7.47
N ALA A 15 27.47 29.32 -7.76
CA ALA A 15 26.03 29.31 -7.49
C ALA A 15 25.87 29.23 -5.97
N LEU A 16 25.53 30.36 -5.35
CA LEU A 16 25.03 30.36 -3.98
C LEU A 16 23.66 29.67 -3.98
N PRO A 17 23.38 28.70 -3.10
CA PRO A 17 22.04 28.18 -2.94
C PRO A 17 21.15 29.35 -2.50
N LEU A 18 20.18 29.70 -3.33
CA LEU A 18 19.07 30.52 -2.85
C LEU A 18 18.39 29.68 -1.78
N THR A 19 18.58 30.08 -0.53
CA THR A 19 17.72 29.64 0.57
C THR A 19 16.34 30.21 0.27
N GLY A 20 15.50 29.38 -0.37
CA GLY A 20 14.11 29.72 -0.63
C GLY A 20 13.45 30.07 0.70
N ILE A 21 12.96 31.30 0.81
CA ILE A 21 12.07 31.67 1.91
C ILE A 21 10.81 30.84 1.67
N ALA A 22 10.49 29.92 2.60
CA ALA A 22 9.27 29.14 2.52
C ALA A 22 8.08 30.09 2.31
N ALA A 23 7.25 29.78 1.30
CA ALA A 23 6.08 30.59 1.00
C ALA A 23 5.22 30.71 2.27
N PRO A 24 4.66 31.91 2.56
CA PRO A 24 3.76 32.06 3.69
C PRO A 24 2.56 31.14 3.51
N ALA A 25 2.11 30.53 4.61
CA ALA A 25 0.92 29.68 4.58
C ALA A 25 -0.30 30.46 4.08
N THR A 26 -1.10 29.81 3.23
CA THR A 26 -2.39 30.33 2.76
C THR A 26 -3.49 29.84 3.69
N LEU A 27 -4.21 30.77 4.32
CA LEU A 27 -5.34 30.46 5.19
C LEU A 27 -6.62 30.35 4.34
N VAL A 28 -7.35 29.25 4.50
CA VAL A 28 -8.63 28.99 3.80
C VAL A 28 -9.75 28.74 4.83
N SER A 29 -11.02 28.92 4.45
CA SER A 29 -12.15 28.78 5.39
C SER A 29 -13.43 28.22 4.77
N ASP A 30 -13.38 27.83 3.50
CA ASP A 30 -14.49 27.28 2.73
C ASP A 30 -13.96 26.56 1.48
N GLU A 31 -14.85 25.88 0.76
CA GLU A 31 -14.53 25.16 -0.47
C GLU A 31 -13.89 26.06 -1.54
N VAL A 32 -14.44 27.26 -1.74
CA VAL A 32 -13.99 28.20 -2.77
C VAL A 32 -12.56 28.66 -2.51
N SER A 33 -12.22 29.00 -1.25
CA SER A 33 -10.88 29.43 -0.88
C SER A 33 -9.87 28.29 -0.89
N LEU A 34 -10.27 27.07 -0.51
CA LEU A 34 -9.42 25.88 -0.63
C LEU A 34 -9.09 25.59 -2.08
N ARG A 35 -10.10 25.51 -2.96
CA ARG A 35 -9.92 25.29 -4.39
C ARG A 35 -9.02 26.35 -5.02
N ALA A 36 -9.30 27.63 -4.75
CA ALA A 36 -8.49 28.73 -5.28
C ALA A 36 -7.02 28.67 -4.82
N ALA A 37 -6.75 28.16 -3.62
CA ALA A 37 -5.37 27.99 -3.13
C ALA A 37 -4.66 26.85 -3.87
N LEU A 38 -5.33 25.70 -4.07
CA LEU A 38 -4.79 24.57 -4.81
C LEU A 38 -4.55 24.92 -6.29
N ASP A 39 -5.53 25.55 -6.96
CA ASP A 39 -5.43 26.02 -8.35
C ASP A 39 -4.28 27.03 -8.54
N ALA A 40 -3.99 27.82 -7.51
CA ALA A 40 -2.88 28.78 -7.51
C ALA A 40 -1.52 28.15 -7.17
N GLY A 41 -1.45 26.83 -6.97
CA GLY A 41 -0.23 26.11 -6.61
C GLY A 41 0.31 26.48 -5.23
N GLN A 42 -0.57 26.85 -4.28
CA GLN A 42 -0.15 27.11 -2.91
C GLN A 42 0.24 25.80 -2.23
N SER A 43 1.52 25.66 -1.89
CA SER A 43 2.10 24.44 -1.34
C SER A 43 1.99 24.32 0.19
N HIS A 44 1.51 25.36 0.88
CA HIS A 44 1.26 25.33 2.31
C HIS A 44 -0.09 25.99 2.61
N ILE A 45 -1.08 25.16 2.93
CA ILE A 45 -2.47 25.55 3.16
C ILE A 45 -2.83 25.18 4.60
N ILE A 46 -3.46 26.13 5.29
CA ILE A 46 -4.01 25.93 6.62
C ILE A 46 -5.50 26.21 6.55
N VAL A 47 -6.31 25.24 6.98
CA VAL A 47 -7.75 25.43 7.12
C VAL A 47 -8.03 26.19 8.40
N SER A 48 -8.93 27.17 8.35
CA SER A 48 -9.32 27.93 9.53
C SER A 48 -10.01 27.02 10.55
N PRO A 49 -9.65 27.10 11.84
CA PRO A 49 -10.34 26.32 12.87
C PRO A 49 -11.85 26.55 12.85
N GLY A 50 -12.61 25.47 12.89
CA GLY A 50 -14.08 25.51 12.89
C GLY A 50 -14.74 25.66 11.52
N THR A 51 -13.99 25.47 10.42
CA THR A 51 -14.57 25.40 9.06
C THR A 51 -15.62 24.29 8.96
N GLY A 52 -15.45 23.18 9.68
CA GLY A 52 -16.43 22.09 9.76
C GLY A 52 -16.43 21.28 8.47
N ASN A 53 -17.55 21.33 7.73
CA ASN A 53 -17.75 20.51 6.54
C ASN A 53 -17.79 21.38 5.29
N ILE A 54 -17.11 20.94 4.24
CA ILE A 54 -17.29 21.42 2.88
C ILE A 54 -17.87 20.30 2.00
N SER A 55 -18.54 20.70 0.93
CA SER A 55 -19.03 19.79 -0.10
C SER A 55 -18.38 20.17 -1.41
N VAL A 56 -17.84 19.19 -2.12
CA VAL A 56 -17.25 19.37 -3.44
C VAL A 56 -18.09 18.61 -4.47
N THR A 57 -18.24 19.21 -5.65
CA THR A 57 -18.90 18.58 -6.80
C THR A 57 -17.93 18.32 -7.95
N GLU A 58 -16.68 18.76 -7.79
CA GLU A 58 -15.57 18.60 -8.73
C GLU A 58 -14.28 18.35 -7.91
N PRO A 59 -13.32 17.56 -8.45
CA PRO A 59 -12.09 17.22 -7.76
C PRO A 59 -11.34 18.45 -7.26
N LEU A 60 -10.75 18.37 -6.06
CA LEU A 60 -9.76 19.35 -5.61
C LEU A 60 -8.42 18.96 -6.23
N VAL A 61 -7.93 19.73 -7.21
CA VAL A 61 -6.72 19.40 -7.96
C VAL A 61 -5.56 20.28 -7.53
N TYR A 62 -4.45 19.67 -7.15
CA TYR A 62 -3.17 20.32 -6.95
C TYR A 62 -2.22 19.96 -8.10
N GLY A 63 -2.05 20.90 -9.04
CA GLY A 63 -1.15 20.75 -10.18
C GLY A 63 0.28 21.26 -9.94
N GLY A 64 0.66 21.59 -8.71
CA GLY A 64 2.03 22.00 -8.38
C GLY A 64 2.97 20.81 -8.24
N GLU A 65 4.27 21.04 -8.39
CA GLU A 65 5.33 20.02 -8.17
C GLU A 65 5.96 20.13 -6.75
N ALA A 66 5.77 21.26 -6.07
CA ALA A 66 6.25 21.44 -4.72
C ALA A 66 5.38 20.65 -3.73
N MET A 67 5.97 20.11 -2.65
CA MET A 67 5.24 19.40 -1.59
C MET A 67 4.00 20.15 -1.14
N LEU A 68 2.83 19.51 -1.22
CA LEU A 68 1.58 20.04 -0.68
C LEU A 68 1.50 19.72 0.82
N LYS A 69 1.62 20.75 1.65
CA LYS A 69 1.28 20.68 3.07
C LYS A 69 -0.12 21.22 3.31
N LEU A 70 -1.04 20.36 3.75
CA LEU A 70 -2.41 20.73 4.10
C LEU A 70 -2.71 20.41 5.57
N ASP A 71 -2.86 21.44 6.37
CA ASP A 71 -3.35 21.35 7.75
C ASP A 71 -4.87 21.54 7.77
N GLY A 72 -5.60 20.45 7.96
CA GLY A 72 -7.05 20.39 7.84
C GLY A 72 -7.80 20.92 9.06
N HIS A 73 -7.19 20.96 10.26
CA HIS A 73 -7.84 21.35 11.51
C HIS A 73 -9.25 20.75 11.72
N GLY A 74 -9.44 19.48 11.37
CA GLY A 74 -10.70 18.74 11.48
C GLY A 74 -11.71 19.00 10.35
N LEU A 75 -11.25 19.48 9.19
CA LEU A 75 -12.08 19.67 8.00
C LEU A 75 -12.64 18.33 7.51
N VAL A 76 -13.94 18.30 7.20
CA VAL A 76 -14.57 17.20 6.46
C VAL A 76 -14.88 17.64 5.03
N ILE A 77 -14.31 16.96 4.04
CA ILE A 77 -14.55 17.16 2.61
C ILE A 77 -15.52 16.08 2.14
N ASN A 78 -16.74 16.46 1.76
CA ASN A 78 -17.78 15.55 1.30
C ASN A 78 -17.88 15.58 -0.22
N ALA A 79 -17.70 14.43 -0.86
CA ALA A 79 -17.61 14.26 -2.31
C ALA A 79 -18.96 14.22 -3.03
N GLY A 80 -20.09 14.10 -2.31
CA GLY A 80 -21.45 14.21 -2.83
C GLY A 80 -21.76 13.33 -4.04
N ASP A 81 -21.51 13.84 -5.24
CA ASP A 81 -21.79 13.22 -6.55
C ASP A 81 -20.55 13.24 -7.47
N LEU A 82 -19.34 13.09 -6.94
CA LEU A 82 -18.12 13.00 -7.74
C LEU A 82 -18.16 11.75 -8.64
N ALA A 83 -18.49 11.97 -9.92
CA ALA A 83 -18.75 10.93 -10.92
C ALA A 83 -17.49 10.16 -11.32
N GLY A 84 -17.00 9.28 -10.46
CA GLY A 84 -15.82 8.46 -10.75
C GLY A 84 -14.48 9.16 -10.53
N GLN A 85 -14.48 10.39 -10.02
CA GLN A 85 -13.28 11.23 -9.94
C GLN A 85 -12.71 11.27 -8.51
N PRO A 86 -11.38 11.45 -8.36
CA PRO A 86 -10.77 11.61 -7.04
C PRO A 86 -11.31 12.83 -6.29
N VAL A 87 -11.41 12.75 -4.95
CA VAL A 87 -11.77 13.92 -4.13
C VAL A 87 -10.62 14.92 -4.09
N LEU A 88 -9.41 14.44 -3.82
CA LEU A 88 -8.16 15.20 -3.86
C LEU A 88 -7.19 14.55 -4.85
N HIS A 89 -6.71 15.30 -5.84
CA HIS A 89 -5.80 14.82 -6.89
C HIS A 89 -4.52 15.67 -6.92
N LEU A 90 -3.37 15.03 -6.69
CA LEU A 90 -2.05 15.60 -6.91
C LEU A 90 -1.58 15.12 -8.28
N SER A 91 -1.76 15.94 -9.31
CA SER A 91 -1.70 15.48 -10.71
C SER A 91 -0.31 15.52 -11.34
N ASN A 92 0.74 15.84 -10.57
CA ASN A 92 2.10 16.05 -11.07
C ASN A 92 3.16 15.48 -10.09
N GLY A 93 2.82 14.41 -9.36
CA GLY A 93 3.77 13.67 -8.51
C GLY A 93 4.40 14.48 -7.37
N ALA A 94 3.68 15.48 -6.86
CA ALA A 94 4.12 16.25 -5.70
C ALA A 94 4.05 15.42 -4.43
N ASP A 95 5.04 15.61 -3.55
CA ASP A 95 4.97 15.10 -2.19
C ASP A 95 3.73 15.66 -1.47
N ALA A 96 3.19 14.90 -0.51
CA ALA A 96 2.03 15.26 0.28
C ALA A 96 2.32 15.17 1.79
N ASP A 97 1.93 16.19 2.55
CA ASP A 97 1.92 16.22 4.02
C ASP A 97 0.53 16.70 4.44
N LEU A 98 -0.39 15.75 4.62
CA LEU A 98 -1.80 16.01 4.90
C LEU A 98 -2.14 15.60 6.33
N SER A 99 -2.81 16.50 7.05
CA SER A 99 -3.11 16.28 8.46
C SER A 99 -4.49 16.76 8.90
N ASP A 100 -5.05 16.08 9.90
CA ASP A 100 -6.31 16.45 10.58
C ASP A 100 -7.46 16.73 9.60
N LEU A 101 -7.74 15.78 8.70
CA LEU A 101 -8.77 15.90 7.66
C LEU A 101 -9.59 14.62 7.51
N SER A 102 -10.82 14.76 7.01
CA SER A 102 -11.65 13.63 6.60
C SER A 102 -12.11 13.82 5.16
N ILE A 103 -11.86 12.83 4.32
CA ILE A 103 -12.36 12.73 2.94
C ILE A 103 -13.46 11.68 2.92
N VAL A 104 -14.66 12.10 2.55
CA VAL A 104 -15.84 11.24 2.56
C VAL A 104 -16.38 11.19 1.13
N GLY A 105 -16.25 10.01 0.51
CA GLY A 105 -16.80 9.70 -0.79
C GLY A 105 -18.34 9.68 -0.81
N PRO A 106 -18.97 9.51 -1.98
CA PRO A 106 -20.43 9.45 -2.12
C PRO A 106 -21.08 8.27 -1.37
N GLY A 107 -20.35 7.16 -1.20
CA GLY A 107 -20.84 5.92 -0.63
C GLY A 107 -21.89 5.19 -1.47
N GLY A 108 -22.37 4.08 -0.93
CA GLY A 108 -23.40 3.24 -1.55
C GLY A 108 -22.90 2.37 -2.70
N TYR A 109 -21.59 2.21 -2.85
CA TYR A 109 -21.00 1.34 -3.85
C TYR A 109 -21.18 -0.13 -3.46
N SER A 110 -21.31 -0.98 -4.47
CA SER A 110 -21.37 -2.43 -4.40
C SER A 110 -21.15 -2.99 -5.80
N ILE A 111 -21.00 -4.31 -5.94
CA ILE A 111 -21.01 -5.00 -7.26
C ILE A 111 -22.26 -4.70 -8.10
N GLU A 112 -23.40 -4.34 -7.48
CA GLU A 112 -24.62 -3.91 -8.19
C GLU A 112 -24.67 -2.40 -8.48
N ASN A 113 -23.82 -1.60 -7.84
CA ASN A 113 -23.71 -0.15 -7.97
C ASN A 113 -22.23 0.26 -8.12
N THR A 114 -21.64 -0.15 -9.25
CA THR A 114 -20.22 -0.03 -9.54
C THR A 114 -19.78 1.40 -9.90
N GLY A 115 -18.48 1.59 -10.03
CA GLY A 115 -17.80 2.85 -10.34
C GLY A 115 -17.43 3.64 -9.09
N GLY A 116 -17.48 4.96 -9.18
CA GLY A 116 -17.01 5.83 -8.10
C GLY A 116 -15.53 6.18 -8.22
N GLY A 117 -15.10 7.13 -7.40
CA GLY A 117 -13.77 7.72 -7.46
C GLY A 117 -12.94 7.39 -6.24
N LYS A 118 -11.69 7.87 -6.27
CA LYS A 118 -10.72 7.72 -5.19
C LYS A 118 -10.89 8.78 -4.12
N GLY A 119 -10.38 8.54 -2.92
CA GLY A 119 -10.32 9.58 -1.88
C GLY A 119 -9.18 10.56 -2.17
N ILE A 120 -7.95 10.03 -2.11
CA ILE A 120 -6.73 10.76 -2.44
C ILE A 120 -6.06 10.04 -3.61
N PHE A 121 -5.71 10.78 -4.65
CA PHE A 121 -4.97 10.25 -5.79
C PHE A 121 -3.68 11.05 -6.00
N VAL A 122 -2.54 10.37 -6.02
CA VAL A 122 -1.24 10.92 -6.37
C VAL A 122 -0.81 10.27 -7.68
N GLU A 123 -0.82 11.05 -8.75
CA GLU A 123 -0.39 10.62 -10.08
C GLU A 123 1.09 10.96 -10.22
N VAL A 124 1.94 9.95 -10.30
CA VAL A 124 3.39 10.10 -10.44
C VAL A 124 3.74 10.08 -11.93
N PRO A 125 4.36 11.15 -12.48
CA PRO A 125 4.76 11.15 -13.87
C PRO A 125 5.95 10.21 -14.12
N GLU A 126 5.96 9.48 -15.24
CA GLU A 126 7.06 8.59 -15.69
C GLU A 126 8.47 9.22 -15.65
N THR A 127 8.57 10.55 -15.66
CA THR A 127 9.85 11.28 -15.60
C THR A 127 10.28 11.67 -14.18
N ARG A 128 9.51 11.30 -13.15
CA ARG A 128 9.84 11.63 -11.76
C ARG A 128 11.11 10.87 -11.37
N GLU A 129 12.02 11.55 -10.69
CA GLU A 129 13.23 10.94 -10.12
C GLU A 129 13.25 11.17 -8.61
N GLY A 130 13.95 10.35 -7.84
CA GLY A 130 14.14 10.56 -6.41
C GLY A 130 13.08 9.86 -5.58
N ILE A 131 12.38 10.59 -4.71
CA ILE A 131 11.37 10.00 -3.81
C ILE A 131 10.08 10.82 -3.89
N VAL A 132 8.95 10.14 -4.03
CA VAL A 132 7.59 10.69 -3.82
C VAL A 132 7.18 10.39 -2.38
N ASN A 133 7.04 11.41 -1.55
CA ASN A 133 6.68 11.23 -0.13
C ASN A 133 5.21 11.54 0.09
N VAL A 134 4.44 10.58 0.62
CA VAL A 134 3.04 10.76 1.03
C VAL A 134 2.91 10.50 2.52
N LYS A 135 2.72 11.58 3.28
CA LYS A 135 2.54 11.56 4.73
C LYS A 135 1.11 11.92 5.11
N LEU A 136 0.43 11.02 5.79
CA LEU A 136 -0.93 11.21 6.31
C LEU A 136 -0.93 11.10 7.84
N THR A 137 -1.46 12.12 8.53
CA THR A 137 -1.55 12.13 10.00
C THR A 137 -2.95 12.50 10.47
N ASN A 138 -3.62 11.65 11.25
CA ASN A 138 -5.01 11.86 11.68
C ASN A 138 -5.96 12.09 10.48
N VAL A 139 -5.84 11.23 9.47
CA VAL A 139 -6.64 11.31 8.24
C VAL A 139 -7.67 10.20 8.23
N LEU A 140 -8.91 10.54 7.88
CA LEU A 140 -9.96 9.56 7.55
C LEU A 140 -10.23 9.63 6.06
N VAL A 141 -10.22 8.49 5.37
CA VAL A 141 -10.80 8.34 4.03
C VAL A 141 -11.91 7.31 4.13
N SER A 142 -13.07 7.59 3.55
CA SER A 142 -14.19 6.65 3.60
C SER A 142 -15.11 6.74 2.42
N ASN A 143 -15.88 5.67 2.18
CA ASN A 143 -17.01 5.66 1.25
C ASN A 143 -16.64 5.99 -0.20
N THR A 144 -15.42 5.66 -0.61
CA THR A 144 -14.95 5.77 -2.00
C THR A 144 -15.32 4.51 -2.77
N GLY A 145 -15.59 4.66 -4.07
CA GLY A 145 -15.98 3.50 -4.89
C GLY A 145 -14.77 2.77 -5.44
N ASN A 146 -13.76 3.53 -5.87
CA ASN A 146 -12.45 2.99 -6.17
C ASN A 146 -11.57 3.06 -4.90
N HIS A 147 -10.24 3.04 -5.03
CA HIS A 147 -9.33 3.03 -3.89
C HIS A 147 -9.54 4.21 -2.91
N GLY A 148 -9.27 3.98 -1.62
CA GLY A 148 -9.27 5.04 -0.61
C GLY A 148 -8.16 6.05 -0.90
N VAL A 149 -6.92 5.58 -0.88
CA VAL A 149 -5.72 6.33 -1.29
C VAL A 149 -5.03 5.55 -2.38
N HIS A 150 -4.71 6.20 -3.50
CA HIS A 150 -3.94 5.59 -4.57
C HIS A 150 -2.74 6.46 -4.91
N ILE A 151 -1.56 5.86 -4.88
CA ILE A 151 -0.33 6.44 -5.41
C ILE A 151 0.06 5.59 -6.61
N SER A 152 -0.03 6.17 -7.80
CA SER A 152 0.20 5.44 -9.04
C SER A 152 1.41 6.01 -9.76
N ASP A 153 2.50 5.24 -9.81
CA ASP A 153 3.62 5.43 -10.73
C ASP A 153 3.52 4.46 -11.89
N CYS A 154 2.44 4.62 -12.65
CA CYS A 154 2.06 3.73 -13.73
C CYS A 154 1.42 4.49 -14.89
N SER A 155 1.94 4.25 -16.10
CA SER A 155 1.47 4.89 -17.33
C SER A 155 0.07 4.46 -17.77
N LEU A 156 -0.50 3.41 -17.17
CA LEU A 156 -1.83 2.87 -17.47
C LEU A 156 -2.95 3.44 -16.56
N GLY A 157 -2.60 4.19 -15.51
CA GLY A 157 -3.59 4.74 -14.58
C GLY A 157 -4.37 3.64 -13.86
N ASP A 158 -5.69 3.62 -13.99
CA ASP A 158 -6.58 2.66 -13.31
C ASP A 158 -6.50 1.23 -13.89
N ASP A 159 -5.83 1.07 -15.05
CA ASP A 159 -5.56 -0.25 -15.66
C ASP A 159 -4.18 -0.81 -15.23
N CYS A 160 -3.55 -0.21 -14.20
CA CYS A 160 -2.35 -0.76 -13.60
C CYS A 160 -2.67 -1.98 -12.74
N GLY A 161 -1.77 -2.97 -12.66
CA GLY A 161 -1.87 -4.00 -11.62
C GLY A 161 -2.86 -5.14 -11.83
N GLY A 162 -3.41 -5.36 -13.04
CA GLY A 162 -4.19 -6.57 -13.30
C GLY A 162 -3.35 -7.85 -13.21
N GLY A 163 -3.27 -8.45 -12.02
CA GLY A 163 -2.52 -9.66 -11.64
C GLY A 163 -1.06 -9.41 -11.25
N GLN A 164 -0.44 -10.41 -10.60
CA GLN A 164 0.91 -10.39 -9.98
C GLN A 164 1.99 -9.63 -10.79
N GLY A 165 2.02 -9.77 -12.12
CA GLY A 165 3.03 -9.12 -12.98
C GLY A 165 2.70 -7.72 -13.52
N GLY A 166 1.65 -7.04 -13.04
CA GLY A 166 1.15 -5.70 -13.40
C GLY A 166 1.76 -5.01 -14.64
N GLY A 167 0.99 -4.85 -15.72
CA GLY A 167 1.45 -4.12 -16.91
C GLY A 167 1.63 -2.61 -16.67
N GLY A 168 2.50 -1.97 -17.47
CA GLY A 168 2.70 -0.51 -17.46
C GLY A 168 4.17 -0.12 -17.49
N ASP A 169 4.43 1.18 -17.61
CA ASP A 169 5.75 1.78 -17.41
C ASP A 169 5.64 2.76 -16.23
N GLY A 170 6.64 2.81 -15.35
CA GLY A 170 6.73 3.76 -14.23
C GLY A 170 7.98 4.65 -14.30
N SER A 171 8.24 5.38 -13.22
CA SER A 171 9.32 6.35 -13.10
C SER A 171 10.51 5.80 -12.30
N PRO A 172 11.73 6.37 -12.42
CA PRO A 172 12.85 6.01 -11.56
C PRO A 172 12.72 6.45 -10.08
N ALA A 173 11.54 6.83 -9.59
CA ALA A 173 11.37 7.40 -8.26
C ALA A 173 10.72 6.42 -7.30
N SER A 174 11.36 6.19 -6.15
CA SER A 174 10.76 5.41 -5.07
C SER A 174 9.54 6.10 -4.47
N ILE A 175 8.58 5.30 -4.01
CA ILE A 175 7.37 5.78 -3.31
C ILE A 175 7.50 5.53 -1.81
N HIS A 176 7.36 6.60 -1.01
CA HIS A 176 7.44 6.52 0.44
C HIS A 176 6.12 6.96 1.07
N VAL A 177 5.43 6.03 1.73
CA VAL A 177 4.15 6.27 2.40
C VAL A 177 4.32 6.20 3.93
N GLU A 178 3.87 7.23 4.65
CA GLU A 178 3.89 7.28 6.11
C GLU A 178 2.50 7.62 6.65
N LEU A 179 1.88 6.64 7.31
CA LEU A 179 0.56 6.74 7.92
C LEU A 179 0.70 6.77 9.44
N THR A 180 0.14 7.81 10.07
CA THR A 180 0.03 7.90 11.53
C THR A 180 -1.40 8.18 11.93
N ASN A 181 -2.04 7.24 12.63
CA ASN A 181 -3.43 7.36 13.06
C ASN A 181 -4.37 7.66 11.87
N VAL A 182 -4.25 6.86 10.82
CA VAL A 182 -5.07 6.95 9.61
C VAL A 182 -6.18 5.91 9.68
N THR A 183 -7.37 6.26 9.21
CA THR A 183 -8.48 5.32 9.06
C THR A 183 -8.93 5.29 7.61
N ILE A 184 -9.00 4.10 7.04
CA ILE A 184 -9.68 3.82 5.77
C ILE A 184 -10.90 2.96 6.09
N ASP A 185 -12.09 3.40 5.68
CA ASP A 185 -13.36 2.74 6.02
C ASP A 185 -14.37 2.77 4.87
N GLY A 186 -14.79 1.60 4.37
CA GLY A 186 -15.82 1.55 3.31
C GLY A 186 -15.30 2.04 1.95
N ALA A 187 -14.02 1.86 1.66
CA ALA A 187 -13.44 2.12 0.33
C ALA A 187 -13.64 0.90 -0.58
N GLY A 188 -13.46 1.05 -1.90
CA GLY A 188 -13.24 -0.12 -2.75
C GLY A 188 -14.46 -0.86 -3.30
N PHE A 189 -15.69 -0.57 -2.85
CA PHE A 189 -16.85 -1.37 -3.27
C PHE A 189 -17.38 -1.09 -4.68
N GLY A 190 -16.64 -0.36 -5.50
CA GLY A 190 -17.04 0.11 -6.83
C GLY A 190 -16.53 -0.74 -7.99
N LYS A 191 -15.47 -1.52 -7.79
CA LYS A 191 -14.92 -2.49 -8.75
C LYS A 191 -14.08 -3.53 -7.99
N GLN A 192 -13.76 -4.66 -8.62
CA GLN A 192 -12.76 -5.61 -8.11
C GLN A 192 -11.37 -4.95 -8.10
N ASP A 193 -10.50 -5.37 -7.17
CA ASP A 193 -9.15 -4.82 -6.98
C ASP A 193 -9.23 -3.29 -6.77
N ALA A 194 -9.93 -2.91 -5.71
CA ALA A 194 -10.07 -1.53 -5.29
C ALA A 194 -9.94 -1.40 -3.77
N ASP A 195 -8.84 -0.77 -3.37
CA ASP A 195 -8.22 -1.08 -2.08
C ASP A 195 -8.30 0.10 -1.14
N GLY A 196 -7.90 -0.12 0.10
CA GLY A 196 -7.90 0.92 1.10
C GLY A 196 -6.79 1.89 0.79
N ILE A 197 -5.59 1.34 0.65
CA ILE A 197 -4.38 1.99 0.16
C ILE A 197 -3.85 1.14 -0.99
N ARG A 198 -3.67 1.75 -2.16
CA ARG A 198 -3.04 1.15 -3.34
C ARG A 198 -1.76 1.90 -3.66
N VAL A 199 -0.65 1.19 -3.82
CA VAL A 199 0.62 1.77 -4.27
C VAL A 199 1.14 0.97 -5.45
N ASP A 200 1.18 1.59 -6.63
CA ASP A 200 1.81 1.00 -7.80
C ASP A 200 3.16 1.67 -8.04
N ASP A 201 4.25 0.90 -7.98
CA ASP A 201 5.53 1.26 -8.58
C ASP A 201 5.83 0.37 -9.78
N ARG A 202 5.92 0.96 -10.98
CA ARG A 202 6.23 0.25 -12.22
C ARG A 202 7.56 0.70 -12.83
N GLY A 203 8.46 1.27 -12.03
CA GLY A 203 9.75 1.75 -12.48
C GLY A 203 10.92 1.17 -11.66
N ASP A 204 12.08 1.82 -11.72
CA ASP A 204 13.28 1.33 -11.00
C ASP A 204 13.29 1.78 -9.51
N GLY A 205 12.13 2.13 -8.94
CA GLY A 205 11.98 2.69 -7.61
C GLY A 205 11.36 1.68 -6.65
N GLY A 206 11.91 1.52 -5.44
CA GLY A 206 11.24 0.70 -4.42
C GLY A 206 10.09 1.39 -3.68
N ILE A 207 9.29 0.59 -2.98
CA ILE A 207 8.22 1.06 -2.10
C ILE A 207 8.70 1.04 -0.64
N VAL A 208 8.44 2.12 0.10
CA VAL A 208 8.63 2.16 1.56
C VAL A 208 7.30 2.51 2.22
N PHE A 209 6.72 1.55 2.93
CA PHE A 209 5.43 1.71 3.60
C PHE A 209 5.58 1.68 5.13
N ASN A 210 5.14 2.73 5.80
CA ASN A 210 5.10 2.80 7.26
C ASN A 210 3.69 3.12 7.74
N ALA A 211 3.10 2.25 8.57
CA ALA A 211 1.82 2.49 9.21
C ALA A 211 1.93 2.36 10.73
N THR A 212 1.45 3.36 11.47
CA THR A 212 1.41 3.32 12.92
C THR A 212 0.07 3.79 13.47
N GLY A 213 -0.60 2.93 14.23
CA GLY A 213 -1.88 3.28 14.84
C GLY A 213 -3.00 3.41 13.82
N SER A 214 -2.90 2.76 12.67
CA SER A 214 -3.83 2.92 11.56
C SER A 214 -4.87 1.79 11.51
N THR A 215 -5.99 2.04 10.84
CA THR A 215 -7.14 1.14 10.78
C THR A 215 -7.64 1.05 9.35
N PHE A 216 -7.79 -0.17 8.84
CA PHE A 216 -8.27 -0.46 7.49
C PHE A 216 -9.44 -1.43 7.64
N VAL A 217 -10.66 -0.93 7.39
CA VAL A 217 -11.87 -1.69 7.68
C VAL A 217 -12.90 -1.59 6.59
N ASN A 218 -13.64 -2.68 6.37
CA ASN A 218 -14.71 -2.74 5.39
C ASN A 218 -14.21 -2.23 4.03
N VAL A 219 -13.10 -2.76 3.53
CA VAL A 219 -12.63 -2.42 2.19
C VAL A 219 -13.14 -3.46 1.19
N GLY A 220 -13.48 -3.00 0.00
CA GLY A 220 -13.95 -3.83 -1.11
C GLY A 220 -12.88 -4.82 -1.57
N GLY A 221 -11.71 -4.31 -1.99
CA GLY A 221 -10.50 -5.09 -2.18
C GLY A 221 -9.64 -5.12 -0.92
N ASP A 222 -8.33 -5.02 -1.09
CA ASP A 222 -7.37 -5.14 0.02
C ASP A 222 -7.48 -4.01 1.02
N GLY A 223 -7.19 -4.29 2.30
CA GLY A 223 -6.99 -3.21 3.27
C GLY A 223 -5.83 -2.29 2.85
N VAL A 224 -4.73 -2.89 2.39
CA VAL A 224 -3.54 -2.25 1.81
C VAL A 224 -2.98 -3.21 0.76
N GLU A 225 -2.58 -2.67 -0.39
CA GLU A 225 -1.93 -3.41 -1.47
C GLU A 225 -0.72 -2.61 -1.96
N LEU A 226 0.42 -3.28 -2.11
CA LEU A 226 1.69 -2.67 -2.52
C LEU A 226 2.29 -3.46 -3.66
N ASP A 227 2.24 -2.90 -4.88
CA ASP A 227 2.77 -3.57 -6.05
C ASP A 227 4.04 -2.92 -6.53
N GLU A 228 5.12 -3.67 -6.44
CA GLU A 228 6.38 -3.39 -7.11
C GLU A 228 6.46 -4.29 -8.35
N GLY A 229 6.57 -3.68 -9.53
CA GLY A 229 6.56 -4.40 -10.80
C GLY A 229 7.94 -4.56 -11.50
N ASN A 230 9.01 -3.95 -11.01
CA ASN A 230 10.33 -3.90 -11.64
C ASN A 230 11.50 -3.90 -10.62
N GLU A 231 12.43 -2.94 -10.68
CA GLU A 231 13.63 -2.98 -9.83
C GLU A 231 13.38 -2.17 -8.54
N GLY A 232 13.29 -2.82 -7.38
CA GLY A 232 13.18 -2.08 -6.14
C GLY A 232 12.75 -2.93 -4.95
N ASP A 233 13.20 -2.59 -3.75
CA ASP A 233 12.74 -3.31 -2.56
C ASP A 233 11.38 -2.78 -2.10
N VAL A 234 10.49 -3.67 -1.65
CA VAL A 234 9.35 -3.33 -0.81
C VAL A 234 9.76 -3.40 0.66
N GLN A 235 9.79 -2.24 1.33
CA GLN A 235 10.15 -2.12 2.74
C GLN A 235 8.96 -1.72 3.61
N ILE A 236 8.59 -2.59 4.56
CA ILE A 236 7.41 -2.38 5.38
C ILE A 236 7.68 -2.21 6.88
N ASN A 237 6.88 -1.34 7.49
CA ASN A 237 6.85 -1.15 8.92
C ASN A 237 5.42 -0.88 9.42
N VAL A 238 4.74 -1.93 9.86
CA VAL A 238 3.35 -1.83 10.33
C VAL A 238 3.29 -2.06 11.82
N ARG A 239 2.75 -1.09 12.58
CA ARG A 239 2.73 -1.15 14.05
C ARG A 239 1.44 -0.66 14.67
N ASN A 240 0.91 -1.43 15.62
CA ASN A 240 -0.29 -1.05 16.38
C ASN A 240 -1.48 -0.74 15.45
N SER A 241 -1.62 -1.52 14.38
CA SER A 241 -2.64 -1.31 13.35
C SER A 241 -3.71 -2.39 13.42
N HIS A 242 -4.84 -2.14 12.77
CA HIS A 242 -6.01 -3.01 12.78
C HIS A 242 -6.56 -3.18 11.36
N PHE A 243 -6.77 -4.42 10.96
CA PHE A 243 -7.37 -4.79 9.68
C PHE A 243 -8.62 -5.65 9.95
N GLU A 244 -9.77 -5.27 9.40
CA GLU A 244 -11.01 -6.02 9.61
C GLU A 244 -12.02 -5.89 8.48
N ASN A 245 -12.56 -7.03 8.02
CA ASN A 245 -13.57 -7.12 6.94
C ASN A 245 -13.12 -6.52 5.60
N ASN A 246 -11.89 -6.78 5.15
CA ASN A 246 -11.41 -6.38 3.82
C ASN A 246 -11.49 -7.54 2.81
N GLY A 247 -11.59 -7.24 1.50
CA GLY A 247 -11.74 -8.22 0.41
C GLY A 247 -13.18 -8.64 0.07
N ALA A 248 -14.16 -7.87 0.55
CA ALA A 248 -15.56 -8.27 0.50
C ALA A 248 -16.24 -8.11 -0.88
N TYR A 249 -15.63 -7.44 -1.87
CA TYR A 249 -16.33 -7.00 -3.08
C TYR A 249 -16.92 -8.16 -3.89
N CYS A 250 -16.12 -9.21 -4.10
CA CYS A 250 -16.52 -10.40 -4.84
C CYS A 250 -17.11 -11.51 -3.95
N SER A 251 -17.29 -11.27 -2.65
CA SER A 251 -17.80 -12.28 -1.72
C SER A 251 -19.27 -12.62 -1.96
N ASP A 252 -19.59 -13.91 -1.85
CA ASP A 252 -20.97 -14.43 -1.89
C ASP A 252 -21.78 -14.13 -0.61
N GLU A 253 -21.16 -13.56 0.43
CA GLU A 253 -21.85 -13.14 1.65
C GLU A 253 -22.79 -11.96 1.39
N PHE A 254 -22.40 -11.06 0.48
CA PHE A 254 -23.16 -9.83 0.22
C PHE A 254 -24.10 -9.96 -0.98
N VAL A 255 -23.75 -10.77 -1.98
CA VAL A 255 -24.50 -10.87 -3.23
C VAL A 255 -24.56 -12.29 -3.76
N ASP A 256 -25.74 -12.69 -4.24
CA ASP A 256 -25.94 -14.00 -4.88
C ASP A 256 -25.20 -14.05 -6.25
N ASP A 257 -24.26 -14.98 -6.42
CA ASP A 257 -23.54 -15.24 -7.68
C ASP A 257 -22.73 -14.03 -8.21
N PRO A 258 -21.68 -13.59 -7.46
CA PRO A 258 -20.87 -12.43 -7.81
C PRO A 258 -20.18 -12.58 -9.18
N LEU A 259 -19.73 -13.79 -9.52
CA LEU A 259 -19.14 -14.17 -10.80
C LEU A 259 -20.05 -13.86 -12.00
N ALA A 260 -21.37 -13.94 -11.81
CA ALA A 260 -22.34 -13.61 -12.86
C ALA A 260 -22.58 -12.10 -13.01
N LEU A 261 -22.30 -11.31 -11.97
CA LEU A 261 -22.49 -9.86 -11.96
C LEU A 261 -21.25 -9.13 -12.46
N ASP A 262 -20.08 -9.57 -12.03
CA ASP A 262 -18.79 -9.04 -12.45
C ASP A 262 -17.87 -10.21 -12.86
N PRO A 263 -17.58 -10.39 -14.16
CA PRO A 263 -16.67 -11.43 -14.62
C PRO A 263 -15.25 -11.30 -14.09
N ALA A 264 -14.85 -10.13 -13.56
CA ALA A 264 -13.59 -9.98 -12.85
C ALA A 264 -13.57 -10.82 -11.56
N CYS A 265 -14.72 -10.99 -10.89
CA CYS A 265 -14.84 -11.80 -9.68
C CYS A 265 -14.73 -13.33 -9.89
N ASN A 266 -14.32 -13.79 -11.07
CA ASN A 266 -14.24 -15.22 -11.37
C ASN A 266 -12.78 -15.63 -11.50
N ASP A 267 -12.21 -16.09 -10.40
CA ASP A 267 -10.93 -16.79 -10.39
C ASP A 267 -11.17 -18.29 -10.55
N ASP A 268 -10.98 -18.78 -11.77
CA ASP A 268 -11.15 -20.19 -12.17
C ASP A 268 -12.44 -20.93 -11.72
N GLY A 269 -13.48 -20.16 -11.40
CA GLY A 269 -14.80 -20.66 -11.01
C GLY A 269 -15.15 -20.42 -9.54
N ASP A 270 -14.22 -19.85 -8.77
CA ASP A 270 -14.39 -19.42 -7.39
C ASP A 270 -14.39 -17.87 -7.31
N PRO A 271 -14.96 -17.28 -6.23
CA PRO A 271 -14.92 -15.84 -6.03
C PRO A 271 -13.50 -15.33 -5.80
N ASP A 272 -13.10 -14.33 -6.57
CA ASP A 272 -11.84 -13.60 -6.46
C ASP A 272 -11.94 -12.52 -5.37
N VAL A 273 -11.77 -12.95 -4.11
CA VAL A 273 -11.80 -12.09 -2.92
C VAL A 273 -10.39 -11.65 -2.55
N ASP A 274 -10.26 -10.63 -1.71
CA ASP A 274 -8.96 -9.99 -1.45
C ASP A 274 -8.61 -9.98 0.06
N ASP A 275 -7.45 -9.42 0.40
CA ASP A 275 -6.77 -9.60 1.66
C ASP A 275 -6.97 -8.46 2.68
N ALA A 276 -6.46 -8.71 3.88
CA ALA A 276 -6.22 -7.61 4.80
C ALA A 276 -5.05 -6.72 4.35
N PHE A 277 -3.94 -7.33 3.94
CA PHE A 277 -2.74 -6.63 3.49
C PHE A 277 -1.94 -7.54 2.58
N ASP A 278 -1.86 -7.13 1.32
CA ASP A 278 -1.14 -7.79 0.26
C ASP A 278 0.10 -7.00 -0.20
N ILE A 279 1.11 -7.73 -0.69
CA ILE A 279 2.30 -7.22 -1.36
C ILE A 279 2.68 -8.17 -2.50
N ASP A 280 2.68 -7.62 -3.70
CA ASP A 280 3.30 -8.21 -4.88
C ASP A 280 4.65 -7.55 -5.18
N GLU A 281 5.74 -8.33 -5.13
CA GLU A 281 7.04 -7.95 -5.71
C GLU A 281 7.40 -8.86 -6.89
N ALA A 282 6.98 -8.45 -8.08
CA ALA A 282 7.14 -9.19 -9.33
C ALA A 282 8.54 -9.09 -9.94
N GLY A 283 9.29 -8.05 -9.60
CA GLY A 283 10.55 -7.74 -10.25
C GLY A 283 11.78 -8.00 -9.37
N PRO A 284 13.00 -7.65 -9.84
CA PRO A 284 14.20 -7.81 -9.03
C PRO A 284 14.22 -6.89 -7.81
N GLY A 285 13.84 -7.44 -6.66
CA GLY A 285 13.89 -6.75 -5.38
C GLY A 285 13.68 -7.68 -4.19
N SER A 286 13.40 -7.09 -3.04
CA SER A 286 13.22 -7.81 -1.77
C SER A 286 12.01 -7.30 -1.02
N ILE A 287 11.32 -8.20 -0.32
CA ILE A 287 10.31 -7.84 0.68
C ILE A 287 10.96 -7.87 2.06
N LEU A 288 11.12 -6.70 2.67
CA LEU A 288 11.87 -6.53 3.92
C LEU A 288 11.03 -5.79 4.96
N GLY A 289 10.85 -6.34 6.15
CA GLY A 289 10.05 -5.58 7.10
C GLY A 289 9.67 -6.21 8.41
N ASN A 290 8.82 -5.45 9.11
CA ASN A 290 8.30 -5.82 10.41
C ASN A 290 6.82 -5.49 10.51
N VAL A 291 6.03 -6.45 10.97
CA VAL A 291 4.63 -6.27 11.36
C VAL A 291 4.54 -6.53 12.86
N THR A 292 4.12 -5.54 13.65
CA THR A 292 4.17 -5.62 15.11
C THR A 292 2.92 -5.09 15.81
N ASN A 293 2.33 -5.87 16.72
CA ASN A 293 1.10 -5.52 17.43
C ASN A 293 -0.03 -5.22 16.43
N VAL A 294 -0.42 -6.22 15.64
CA VAL A 294 -1.47 -6.04 14.62
C VAL A 294 -2.59 -7.04 14.88
N ASP A 295 -3.82 -6.53 14.79
CA ASP A 295 -5.06 -7.31 14.84
C ASP A 295 -5.58 -7.45 13.39
N ILE A 296 -5.89 -8.69 12.97
CA ILE A 296 -6.28 -9.06 11.60
C ILE A 296 -7.53 -9.94 11.68
N ILE A 297 -8.71 -9.40 11.40
CA ILE A 297 -9.96 -10.03 11.81
C ILE A 297 -10.96 -10.08 10.66
N ALA A 298 -11.42 -11.29 10.33
CA ALA A 298 -12.56 -11.47 9.42
C ALA A 298 -12.35 -10.85 8.03
N ASN A 299 -11.15 -10.97 7.47
CA ASN A 299 -10.92 -10.65 6.05
C ASN A 299 -11.39 -11.80 5.17
N TYR A 300 -11.69 -11.49 3.91
CA TYR A 300 -12.44 -12.37 3.02
C TYR A 300 -11.56 -13.32 2.23
N ASP A 301 -10.25 -13.09 2.18
CA ASP A 301 -9.25 -14.09 1.81
C ASP A 301 -8.17 -14.25 2.90
N GLU A 302 -6.90 -14.06 2.58
CA GLU A 302 -5.78 -14.12 3.50
C GLU A 302 -5.74 -12.93 4.49
N GLY A 303 -5.08 -13.19 5.61
CA GLY A 303 -4.81 -12.19 6.63
C GLY A 303 -3.67 -11.26 6.27
N LEU A 304 -2.56 -11.83 5.82
CA LEU A 304 -1.41 -11.11 5.25
C LEU A 304 -0.90 -11.99 4.14
N ASP A 305 -0.78 -11.43 2.94
CA ASP A 305 -0.13 -12.10 1.82
C ASP A 305 1.11 -11.31 1.39
N PHE A 306 2.16 -12.03 1.02
CA PHE A 306 3.46 -11.47 0.66
C PHE A 306 4.09 -12.36 -0.39
N ASP A 307 3.92 -11.98 -1.64
CA ASP A 307 4.37 -12.74 -2.79
C ASP A 307 5.55 -12.05 -3.48
N SER A 308 6.54 -12.85 -3.84
CA SER A 308 7.63 -12.37 -4.68
C SER A 308 7.98 -13.35 -5.79
N GLU A 309 8.09 -12.84 -7.00
CA GLU A 309 8.58 -13.57 -8.18
C GLU A 309 10.01 -13.12 -8.57
N GLY A 310 10.63 -12.34 -7.68
CA GLY A 310 11.83 -11.59 -8.00
C GLY A 310 13.05 -12.48 -8.23
N GLU A 311 13.71 -12.28 -9.37
CA GLU A 311 14.94 -13.00 -9.71
C GLU A 311 16.22 -12.26 -9.32
N GLY A 312 17.17 -12.97 -8.69
CA GLY A 312 18.55 -12.51 -8.54
C GLY A 312 19.15 -12.65 -7.15
N SER A 313 20.49 -12.75 -7.09
CA SER A 313 21.22 -13.09 -5.86
C SER A 313 21.14 -12.07 -4.70
N ASN A 314 20.47 -10.93 -4.90
CA ASN A 314 20.27 -9.92 -3.86
C ASN A 314 18.83 -9.91 -3.33
N ASN A 315 17.95 -10.74 -3.88
CA ASN A 315 16.55 -10.81 -3.53
C ASN A 315 16.39 -11.65 -2.27
N ALA A 316 15.44 -11.25 -1.43
CA ALA A 316 15.10 -11.96 -0.22
C ALA A 316 13.72 -11.54 0.27
N ILE A 317 13.01 -12.47 0.89
CA ILE A 317 11.93 -12.14 1.81
C ILE A 317 12.51 -12.22 3.24
N ASP A 318 12.58 -11.10 3.97
CA ASP A 318 13.04 -11.07 5.38
C ASP A 318 12.01 -10.32 6.25
N LEU A 319 11.14 -11.10 6.89
CA LEU A 319 9.95 -10.61 7.59
C LEU A 319 9.94 -10.99 9.08
N ASP A 320 9.73 -9.98 9.92
CA ASP A 320 9.53 -10.10 11.37
C ASP A 320 8.04 -9.89 11.73
N PHE A 321 7.33 -10.95 12.10
CA PHE A 321 5.97 -10.90 12.66
C PHE A 321 6.01 -11.00 14.19
N ILE A 322 5.52 -9.98 14.89
CA ILE A 322 5.62 -9.89 16.36
C ILE A 322 4.29 -9.46 16.96
N ASN A 323 3.74 -10.24 17.89
CA ASN A 323 2.46 -9.92 18.55
C ASN A 323 1.32 -9.74 17.53
N ILE A 324 1.09 -10.76 16.71
CA ILE A 324 0.00 -10.78 15.74
C ILE A 324 -1.17 -11.55 16.33
N TYR A 325 -2.36 -10.98 16.22
CA TYR A 325 -3.62 -11.63 16.57
C TYR A 325 -4.50 -11.70 15.32
N ALA A 326 -4.71 -12.91 14.78
CA ALA A 326 -5.56 -13.09 13.60
C ALA A 326 -6.71 -14.05 13.86
N ARG A 327 -7.95 -13.73 13.45
CA ARG A 327 -9.12 -14.60 13.64
C ARG A 327 -10.12 -14.46 12.52
N ASN A 328 -10.66 -15.60 12.11
CA ASN A 328 -11.77 -15.71 11.17
C ASN A 328 -11.47 -15.11 9.77
N ASN A 329 -10.20 -15.00 9.36
CA ASN A 329 -9.90 -14.82 7.94
C ASN A 329 -10.33 -16.07 7.18
N ALA A 330 -10.67 -15.93 5.90
CA ALA A 330 -11.29 -17.00 5.13
C ALA A 330 -10.29 -18.12 4.80
N ASP A 331 -9.07 -17.75 4.43
CA ASP A 331 -7.97 -18.67 4.17
C ASP A 331 -6.81 -18.50 5.18
N GLU A 332 -5.56 -18.38 4.73
CA GLU A 332 -4.41 -18.26 5.62
C GLU A 332 -4.47 -17.01 6.51
N ALA A 333 -4.00 -17.14 7.75
CA ALA A 333 -3.78 -15.96 8.57
C ALA A 333 -2.53 -15.17 8.16
N ILE A 334 -1.54 -15.88 7.62
CA ILE A 334 -0.26 -15.38 7.12
C ILE A 334 0.19 -16.32 6.01
N LYS A 335 0.38 -15.79 4.81
CA LYS A 335 0.99 -16.44 3.66
C LYS A 335 2.22 -15.63 3.22
N VAL A 336 3.22 -16.35 2.74
CA VAL A 336 4.48 -15.78 2.25
C VAL A 336 4.99 -16.73 1.18
N SER A 337 4.99 -16.29 -0.07
CA SER A 337 5.38 -17.13 -1.20
C SER A 337 6.53 -16.50 -1.96
N GLU A 338 7.47 -17.33 -2.39
CA GLU A 338 8.60 -16.90 -3.23
C GLU A 338 8.75 -17.87 -4.39
N GLU A 339 8.42 -17.38 -5.59
CA GLU A 339 8.43 -18.17 -6.83
C GLU A 339 9.73 -17.97 -7.65
N GLY A 340 10.65 -17.14 -7.16
CA GLY A 340 11.86 -16.74 -7.87
C GLY A 340 13.17 -17.24 -7.25
N GLY A 341 14.22 -16.44 -7.44
CA GLY A 341 15.59 -16.80 -7.05
C GLY A 341 16.01 -16.17 -5.73
N ALA A 342 15.19 -16.25 -4.67
CA ALA A 342 15.43 -15.58 -3.41
C ALA A 342 15.42 -16.50 -2.18
N SER A 343 16.06 -16.07 -1.10
CA SER A 343 15.95 -16.80 0.19
C SER A 343 14.83 -16.21 1.04
N VAL A 344 13.99 -17.08 1.59
CA VAL A 344 12.90 -16.70 2.49
C VAL A 344 13.32 -16.86 3.95
N ARG A 345 13.25 -15.77 4.71
CA ARG A 345 13.43 -15.75 6.17
C ARG A 345 12.21 -15.15 6.83
N VAL A 346 11.52 -15.97 7.63
CA VAL A 346 10.37 -15.52 8.40
C VAL A 346 10.59 -15.77 9.90
N TYR A 347 10.52 -14.70 10.69
CA TYR A 347 10.58 -14.77 12.14
C TYR A 347 9.24 -14.40 12.76
N MET A 348 8.67 -15.36 13.49
CA MET A 348 7.37 -15.22 14.13
C MET A 348 7.53 -15.29 15.65
N ARG A 349 6.99 -14.30 16.37
CA ARG A 349 7.01 -14.31 17.84
C ARG A 349 5.71 -13.81 18.45
N ASN A 350 5.19 -14.58 19.40
CA ASN A 350 3.95 -14.27 20.11
C ASN A 350 2.80 -14.07 19.11
N ILE A 351 2.67 -15.02 18.20
CA ILE A 351 1.58 -15.09 17.24
C ILE A 351 0.45 -15.87 17.89
N ASP A 352 -0.77 -15.36 17.85
CA ASP A 352 -1.96 -16.09 18.26
C ASP A 352 -2.97 -15.97 17.13
N ILE A 353 -3.09 -17.00 16.31
CA ILE A 353 -3.94 -17.01 15.11
C ILE A 353 -4.97 -18.14 15.17
N GLY A 354 -6.05 -17.96 14.41
CA GLY A 354 -7.16 -18.91 14.33
C GLY A 354 -7.06 -19.90 13.18
N GLY A 355 -6.48 -19.49 12.05
CA GLY A 355 -6.29 -20.30 10.84
C GLY A 355 -4.83 -20.68 10.60
N ASP A 356 -4.53 -20.90 9.33
CA ASP A 356 -3.28 -21.47 8.84
C ASP A 356 -2.13 -20.46 8.77
N VAL A 357 -0.92 -21.00 8.66
CA VAL A 357 0.28 -20.29 8.21
C VAL A 357 0.89 -21.06 7.08
N GLU A 358 1.18 -20.36 5.99
CA GLU A 358 1.88 -20.88 4.83
C GLU A 358 3.15 -20.06 4.58
N VAL A 359 4.26 -20.74 4.32
CA VAL A 359 5.52 -20.11 3.90
C VAL A 359 6.21 -21.02 2.90
N GLU A 360 6.42 -20.53 1.69
CA GLU A 360 6.94 -21.30 0.57
C GLU A 360 8.15 -20.63 -0.08
N GLU A 361 9.07 -21.46 -0.57
CA GLU A 361 10.16 -21.09 -1.47
C GLU A 361 10.19 -22.14 -2.58
N GLU A 362 9.98 -21.72 -3.83
CA GLU A 362 9.76 -22.64 -4.94
C GLU A 362 11.03 -22.96 -5.76
N ASP A 363 12.02 -22.05 -5.81
CA ASP A 363 13.08 -22.05 -6.83
C ASP A 363 14.53 -22.05 -6.26
N GLU A 364 15.31 -20.97 -6.41
CA GLU A 364 16.71 -20.91 -5.95
C GLU A 364 16.85 -20.14 -4.63
N GLY A 365 16.72 -20.83 -3.49
CA GLY A 365 16.74 -20.16 -2.21
C GLY A 365 17.22 -21.00 -1.03
N ASP A 366 16.89 -20.54 0.17
CA ASP A 366 16.94 -21.30 1.41
C ASP A 366 15.74 -20.79 2.25
N LEU A 367 14.81 -21.66 2.61
CA LEU A 367 13.72 -21.33 3.52
C LEU A 367 14.16 -21.45 4.99
N GLN A 368 14.01 -20.35 5.75
CA GLN A 368 14.33 -20.28 7.18
C GLN A 368 13.19 -19.69 7.99
N VAL A 369 12.47 -20.55 8.71
CA VAL A 369 11.35 -20.14 9.57
C VAL A 369 11.66 -20.34 11.06
N SER A 370 11.40 -19.33 11.88
CA SER A 370 11.56 -19.42 13.34
C SER A 370 10.33 -18.92 14.06
N ILE A 371 9.60 -19.82 14.71
CA ILE A 371 8.37 -19.51 15.45
C ILE A 371 8.61 -19.68 16.95
N ASN A 372 8.27 -18.65 17.73
CA ASN A 372 8.52 -18.62 19.17
C ASN A 372 7.32 -18.09 19.98
N ALA A 373 6.92 -18.87 20.99
CA ALA A 373 5.87 -18.53 21.95
C ALA A 373 4.53 -18.21 21.27
N SER A 374 4.16 -19.02 20.27
CA SER A 374 2.99 -18.79 19.42
C SER A 374 1.94 -19.90 19.54
N ARG A 375 0.71 -19.62 19.10
CA ARG A 375 -0.34 -20.59 18.83
C ARG A 375 -0.85 -20.38 17.40
N ILE A 376 -0.75 -21.43 16.61
CA ILE A 376 -1.37 -21.56 15.29
C ILE A 376 -2.63 -22.41 15.49
N GLY A 377 -3.77 -21.86 15.06
CA GLY A 377 -5.09 -22.40 15.38
C GLY A 377 -5.47 -23.59 14.51
N ASP A 378 -4.76 -23.79 13.43
CA ASP A 378 -5.01 -24.79 12.40
C ASP A 378 -3.65 -25.29 11.85
N ASP A 379 -3.43 -25.37 10.54
CA ASP A 379 -2.23 -25.95 9.94
C ASP A 379 -1.01 -25.00 9.94
N LEU A 380 0.18 -25.59 10.00
CA LEU A 380 1.43 -24.92 9.64
C LEU A 380 2.03 -25.64 8.42
N LYS A 381 1.91 -24.99 7.27
CA LYS A 381 2.42 -25.44 5.97
C LYS A 381 3.73 -24.73 5.69
N LEU A 382 4.77 -25.50 5.37
CA LEU A 382 6.09 -24.98 5.03
C LEU A 382 6.66 -25.81 3.88
N SER A 383 7.00 -25.16 2.77
CA SER A 383 7.50 -25.82 1.57
C SER A 383 8.81 -25.22 1.09
N GLU A 384 9.82 -26.07 0.90
CA GLU A 384 11.01 -25.77 0.12
C GLU A 384 10.96 -26.67 -1.13
N GLU A 385 10.52 -26.14 -2.25
CA GLU A 385 10.38 -26.91 -3.50
C GLU A 385 11.66 -26.86 -4.35
N GLY A 386 12.50 -25.87 -4.06
CA GLY A 386 13.77 -25.58 -4.71
C GLY A 386 14.93 -26.55 -4.42
N ASP A 387 16.12 -26.13 -4.86
CA ASP A 387 17.39 -26.85 -4.66
C ASP A 387 18.10 -26.49 -3.33
N GLY A 388 17.47 -25.62 -2.51
CA GLY A 388 18.01 -25.07 -1.27
C GLY A 388 17.83 -25.92 -0.01
N ASN A 389 17.88 -25.28 1.16
CA ASN A 389 17.68 -25.94 2.46
C ASN A 389 16.53 -25.31 3.26
N GLY A 390 15.42 -26.03 3.35
CA GLY A 390 14.33 -25.71 4.27
C GLY A 390 14.66 -26.03 5.72
N ASN A 391 14.54 -25.04 6.61
CA ASN A 391 14.75 -25.20 8.05
C ASN A 391 13.66 -24.49 8.86
N VAL A 392 13.08 -25.19 9.83
CA VAL A 392 12.13 -24.63 10.79
C VAL A 392 12.60 -24.80 12.23
N LYS A 393 12.32 -23.80 13.05
CA LYS A 393 12.61 -23.81 14.48
C LYS A 393 11.41 -23.40 15.31
N LEU A 394 10.83 -24.36 16.02
CA LEU A 394 9.64 -24.16 16.84
C LEU A 394 10.00 -24.16 18.32
N ARG A 395 9.65 -23.08 19.05
CA ARG A 395 9.98 -22.93 20.48
C ARG A 395 8.81 -22.40 21.28
N GLY A 396 8.25 -23.25 22.13
CA GLY A 396 7.07 -22.87 22.91
C GLY A 396 5.88 -22.54 22.02
N THR A 397 5.83 -23.15 20.83
CA THR A 397 4.77 -22.99 19.84
C THR A 397 3.79 -24.16 19.95
N THR A 398 2.50 -23.87 19.83
CA THR A 398 1.43 -24.87 19.67
C THR A 398 0.86 -24.74 18.27
N ILE A 399 0.66 -25.86 17.61
CA ILE A 399 -0.04 -25.99 16.32
C ILE A 399 -1.19 -26.95 16.63
N ASP A 400 -2.41 -26.50 16.37
CA ASP A 400 -3.62 -27.17 16.86
C ASP A 400 -4.07 -28.30 15.92
N ASP A 401 -3.80 -28.21 14.60
CA ASP A 401 -3.99 -29.30 13.64
C ASP A 401 -2.66 -29.91 13.17
N ASP A 402 -2.32 -29.83 11.87
CA ASP A 402 -1.19 -30.55 11.30
C ASP A 402 0.04 -29.66 11.02
N LYS A 403 1.19 -30.34 10.90
CA LYS A 403 2.44 -29.78 10.37
C LYS A 403 2.63 -30.36 8.99
N ASP A 404 2.40 -29.58 7.95
CA ASP A 404 2.65 -30.01 6.58
C ASP A 404 3.98 -29.45 6.08
N PHE A 405 5.01 -30.30 6.13
CA PHE A 405 6.38 -29.91 5.83
C PHE A 405 6.86 -30.63 4.58
N ASN A 406 7.21 -29.87 3.55
CA ASN A 406 7.85 -30.37 2.34
C ASN A 406 9.32 -29.92 2.30
N ASN A 407 10.24 -30.89 2.33
CA ASN A 407 11.70 -30.66 2.39
C ASN A 407 12.20 -29.77 3.55
N ILE A 408 11.46 -29.70 4.66
CA ILE A 408 11.86 -28.92 5.83
C ILE A 408 12.49 -29.77 6.93
N ASP A 409 13.66 -29.35 7.42
CA ASP A 409 14.29 -29.88 8.61
C ASP A 409 13.86 -29.08 9.88
N GLU A 410 13.19 -29.73 10.84
CA GLU A 410 12.89 -29.14 12.16
C GLU A 410 14.10 -29.25 13.11
N ILE A 411 14.69 -28.11 13.51
CA ILE A 411 16.01 -28.01 14.19
C ILE A 411 16.04 -27.45 15.62
#